data_AF-A0A2S9FEQ3-F1
#
_entry.id   AF-A0A2S9FEQ3-F1
#
_cell.length_a   1.000
_cell.length_b   1.000
_cell.length_c   1.000
_cell.angle_alpha   90.00
_cell.angle_beta   90.00
_cell.angle_gamma   90.00
#
_symmetry.space_group_name_H-M   'P 1'
#
loop_
_entity.id
_entity.type
_entity.pdbx_description
1 polymer ?
#
loop_
_entity_poly.entity_id
_entity_poly.type
_entity_poly.pdbx_seq_one_letter_code
_entity_poly.pdbx_strand_id
1 'polypeptide(L)' 'DLTGLPPAVMVLIGHDPLRDEAMAYAGALEAAAVPVTRCEFDGAVHGFMTMPMLDLCGRARSAAAAALATALEGAR' A
#
# COMPACT_ATOMS: atom_id res chain seq x y z
N ASP A 1 9.29 -11.17 -14.08
CA ASP A 1 9.63 -11.90 -12.84
C ASP A 1 9.74 -10.88 -11.71
N LEU A 2 9.19 -11.19 -10.54
CA LEU A 2 9.17 -10.31 -9.35
C LEU A 2 9.90 -10.93 -8.13
N THR A 3 10.49 -12.12 -8.29
CA THR A 3 11.22 -12.79 -7.22
C THR A 3 12.41 -11.95 -6.75
N GLY A 4 12.68 -11.96 -5.45
CA GLY A 4 13.81 -11.25 -4.84
C GLY A 4 13.66 -9.73 -4.71
N LEU A 5 12.49 -9.17 -5.04
CA LEU A 5 12.21 -7.77 -4.74
C LEU A 5 12.11 -7.53 -3.21
N PRO A 6 12.39 -6.30 -2.73
CA PRO A 6 12.24 -5.94 -1.33
C PRO A 6 10.78 -6.05 -0.85
N PRO A 7 10.55 -6.17 0.48
CA PRO A 7 9.22 -6.03 1.06
C PRO A 7 8.50 -4.75 0.60
N ALA A 8 7.20 -4.84 0.32
CA ALA A 8 6.40 -3.74 -0.19
C ALA A 8 5.31 -3.31 0.80
N VAL A 9 5.13 -2.00 0.94
CA VAL A 9 3.96 -1.41 1.60
C VAL A 9 3.09 -0.79 0.53
N MET A 10 1.86 -1.26 0.38
CA MET A 10 0.94 -0.84 -0.67
C MET A 10 -0.30 -0.19 -0.08
N VAL A 11 -0.62 1.02 -0.54
CA VAL A 11 -1.88 1.68 -0.21
C VAL A 11 -2.89 1.36 -1.31
N LEU A 12 -3.95 0.64 -0.95
CA LEU A 12 -4.98 0.19 -1.88
C LEU A 12 -6.25 1.01 -1.70
N ILE A 13 -6.77 1.53 -2.81
CA ILE A 13 -7.85 2.52 -2.84
C ILE A 13 -9.07 1.91 -3.53
N GLY A 14 -10.25 2.14 -2.97
CA GLY A 14 -11.45 1.49 -3.50
C GLY A 14 -12.18 2.21 -4.62
N HIS A 15 -12.24 3.55 -4.62
CA HIS A 15 -12.83 4.34 -5.71
C HIS A 15 -11.74 4.96 -6.59
N ASP A 16 -10.92 4.10 -7.19
CA ASP A 16 -9.80 4.47 -8.05
C ASP A 16 -9.87 3.68 -9.36
N PRO A 17 -9.78 4.34 -10.54
CA PRO A 17 -9.64 3.63 -11.82
C PRO A 17 -8.48 2.64 -11.85
N LEU A 18 -7.45 2.84 -11.01
CA LEU A 18 -6.27 1.98 -10.92
C LEU A 18 -6.41 0.82 -9.91
N ARG A 19 -7.61 0.63 -9.33
CA ARG A 19 -7.84 -0.38 -8.29
C ARG A 19 -7.44 -1.78 -8.77
N ASP A 20 -7.85 -2.14 -9.97
CA ASP A 20 -7.65 -3.50 -10.48
C ASP A 20 -6.17 -3.80 -10.72
N GLU A 21 -5.41 -2.84 -11.28
CA GLU A 21 -3.96 -2.99 -11.46
C GLU A 21 -3.24 -3.06 -10.11
N ALA A 22 -3.66 -2.25 -9.12
CA ALA A 22 -3.08 -2.28 -7.78
C ALA A 22 -3.29 -3.64 -7.11
N MET A 23 -4.49 -4.21 -7.22
CA MET A 23 -4.81 -5.56 -6.70
C MET A 23 -4.03 -6.65 -7.44
N ALA A 24 -3.92 -6.54 -8.77
CA ALA A 24 -3.16 -7.48 -9.58
C ALA A 24 -1.66 -7.47 -9.23
N TYR A 25 -1.07 -6.28 -9.04
CA TYR A 25 0.34 -6.16 -8.67
C TYR A 25 0.61 -6.67 -7.25
N ALA A 26 -0.26 -6.37 -6.28
CA ALA A 26 -0.16 -6.92 -4.93
C ALA A 26 -0.19 -8.46 -4.95
N GLY A 27 -1.14 -9.05 -5.69
CA GLY A 27 -1.22 -10.50 -5.86
C GLY A 27 0.00 -11.09 -6.57
N ALA A 28 0.56 -10.38 -7.55
CA ALA A 28 1.76 -10.83 -8.26
C ALA A 28 3.02 -10.83 -7.36
N LEU A 29 3.16 -9.82 -6.49
CA LEU A 29 4.23 -9.77 -5.48
C LEU A 29 4.09 -10.92 -4.47
N GLU A 30 2.89 -11.12 -3.92
CA GLU A 30 2.58 -12.20 -2.99
C GLU A 30 2.86 -13.59 -3.61
N ALA A 31 2.46 -13.79 -4.87
CA ALA A 31 2.74 -15.03 -5.61
C ALA A 31 4.23 -15.27 -5.86
N ALA A 32 5.04 -14.20 -5.93
CA ALA A 32 6.50 -14.26 -6.01
C ALA A 32 7.18 -14.37 -4.64
N ALA A 33 6.41 -14.62 -3.57
CA ALA A 33 6.87 -14.70 -2.18
C ALA A 33 7.52 -13.40 -1.64
N VAL A 34 7.20 -12.24 -2.23
CA VAL A 34 7.60 -10.93 -1.71
C VAL A 34 6.66 -10.59 -0.53
N PRO A 35 7.17 -10.19 0.64
CA PRO A 35 6.32 -9.73 1.74
C PRO A 35 5.58 -8.44 1.35
N VAL A 36 4.25 -8.45 1.44
CA VAL A 36 3.40 -7.30 1.12
C VAL A 36 2.55 -6.92 2.32
N THR A 37 2.63 -5.67 2.75
CA THR A 37 1.69 -5.07 3.70
C THR A 37 0.68 -4.22 2.95
N ARG A 38 -0.60 -4.57 3.04
CA ARG A 38 -1.71 -3.87 2.37
C ARG A 38 -2.37 -2.91 3.34
N CYS A 39 -2.39 -1.62 2.99
CA CYS A 39 -3.13 -0.58 3.71
C CYS A 39 -4.37 -0.21 2.90
N GLU A 40 -5.51 -0.80 3.26
CA GLU A 40 -6.73 -0.72 2.45
C GLU A 40 -7.65 0.44 2.88
N PHE A 41 -8.08 1.23 1.90
CA PHE A 41 -8.96 2.39 2.07
C PHE A 41 -10.07 2.35 1.02
N ASP A 42 -11.08 1.49 1.22
CA ASP A 42 -12.14 1.27 0.23
C ASP A 42 -12.94 2.54 -0.12
N GLY A 43 -13.14 3.45 0.83
CA GLY A 43 -13.86 4.72 0.61
C GLY A 43 -12.99 5.85 0.03
N ALA A 44 -11.69 5.63 -0.18
CA ALA A 44 -10.80 6.65 -0.72
C ALA A 44 -10.95 6.79 -2.24
N VAL A 45 -10.58 7.98 -2.74
CA VAL A 45 -10.46 8.28 -4.18
C VAL A 45 -8.99 8.43 -4.56
N HIS A 46 -8.71 8.35 -5.86
CA HIS A 46 -7.36 8.57 -6.38
C HIS A 46 -6.74 9.88 -5.86
N GLY A 47 -5.50 9.80 -5.39
CA GLY A 47 -4.74 10.96 -4.90
C GLY A 47 -5.09 11.45 -3.49
N PHE A 48 -6.01 10.81 -2.75
CA PHE A 48 -6.45 11.32 -1.43
C PHE A 48 -5.31 11.57 -0.42
N MET A 49 -4.18 10.85 -0.52
CA MET A 49 -3.01 11.04 0.35
C MET A 49 -2.30 12.40 0.18
N THR A 50 -2.63 13.16 -0.86
CA THR A 50 -2.12 14.52 -1.08
C THR A 50 -3.13 15.61 -0.69
N MET A 51 -4.31 15.21 -0.19
CA MET A 51 -5.40 16.11 0.18
C MET A 51 -5.51 16.21 1.71
N PRO A 52 -4.74 17.07 2.38
CA PRO A 52 -4.65 17.10 3.85
C PRO A 52 -5.96 17.47 4.56
N MET A 53 -6.93 18.04 3.84
CA MET A 53 -8.26 18.37 4.36
C MET A 53 -9.14 17.13 4.60
N LEU A 54 -8.77 15.97 4.05
CA LEU A 54 -9.49 14.71 4.28
C LEU A 54 -8.90 14.02 5.51
N ASP A 55 -9.73 13.68 6.50
CA ASP A 55 -9.29 12.89 7.66
C ASP A 55 -8.61 11.57 7.26
N LEU A 56 -9.09 10.99 6.15
CA LEU A 56 -8.55 9.76 5.58
C LEU A 56 -7.08 9.92 5.14
N CYS A 57 -6.68 11.10 4.69
CA CYS A 57 -5.29 11.40 4.32
C CYS A 57 -4.34 11.28 5.51
N GLY A 58 -4.74 11.81 6.68
CA GLY A 58 -3.98 11.67 7.91
C GLY A 58 -3.83 10.20 8.30
N ARG A 59 -4.95 9.46 8.33
CA ARG A 59 -4.98 8.03 8.66
C ARG A 59 -4.10 7.20 7.73
N ALA A 60 -4.16 7.42 6.42
CA ALA A 60 -3.37 6.67 5.46
C ALA A 60 -1.88 6.95 5.55
N ARG A 61 -1.49 8.22 5.75
CA ARG A 61 -0.08 8.57 5.97
C ARG A 61 0.47 7.93 7.24
N SER A 62 -0.29 7.95 8.34
CA SER A 62 0.11 7.29 9.58
C SER A 62 0.22 5.76 9.42
N ALA A 63 -0.74 5.12 8.76
CA ALA A 63 -0.73 3.68 8.53
C ALA A 63 0.46 3.26 7.64
N ALA A 64 0.68 3.96 6.53
CA ALA A 64 1.79 3.67 5.62
C ALA A 64 3.15 3.90 6.30
N ALA A 65 3.29 4.96 7.10
CA ALA A 65 4.53 5.23 7.86
C ALA A 65 4.81 4.15 8.91
N ALA A 66 3.79 3.70 9.65
CA ALA A 66 3.94 2.63 10.63
C ALA A 66 4.33 1.30 9.96
N ALA A 67 3.66 0.95 8.85
CA ALA A 67 3.99 -0.25 8.08
C ALA A 67 5.42 -0.20 7.52
N LEU A 68 5.85 0.96 7.03
CA LEU A 68 7.22 1.17 6.56
C LEU A 68 8.24 1.01 7.69
N ALA A 69 7.97 1.58 8.88
CA ALA A 69 8.85 1.44 10.03
C ALA A 69 9.05 -0.04 10.41
N THR A 70 7.96 -0.81 10.51
CA THR A 70 8.02 -2.25 10.77
C THR A 70 8.82 -3.00 9.70
N ALA A 71 8.63 -2.68 8.42
CA ALA A 71 9.37 -3.31 7.33
C ALA A 71 10.88 -3.03 7.40
N LEU A 72 11.27 -1.81 7.81
CA LEU A 72 12.67 -1.42 7.98
C LEU A 72 13.32 -2.07 9.20
N GLU A 73 12.56 -2.30 10.28
CA GLU A 73 13.04 -3.02 11.46
C GLU A 73 13.30 -4.50 11.14
N GLY A 74 12.42 -5.14 10.37
CA GLY A 74 12.59 -6.54 9.96
C GLY A 74 13.67 -6.76 8.89
N ALA A 75 14.13 -5.71 8.23
CA ALA A 75 15.21 -5.75 7.24
C ALA A 75 16.61 -5.55 7.86
N ARG A 76 16.70 -5.26 9.16
CA ARG A 76 17.94 -5.08 9.90
C ARG A 76 18.40 -6.38 10.57
#